data_AF-A0A2G6J2R5-F1
#
_entry.id   AF-A0A2G6J2R5-F1
#
_cell.length_a   1.000
_cell.length_b   1.000
_cell.length_c   1.000
_cell.angle_alpha   90.00
_cell.angle_beta   90.00
_cell.angle_gamma   90.00
#
_symmetry.space_group_name_H-M   'P 1'
#
loop_
_entity.id
_entity.type
_entity.pdbx_description
1 polymer ?
#
loop_
_entity_poly.entity_id
_entity_poly.type
_entity_poly.pdbx_seq_one_letter_code
_entity_poly.pdbx_strand_id
1 'polypeptide(L)'
;MRAVGAALAVAVATAGCLSVKPLVLDRQMQLEKQILGRLDRLEAEVILASSVRAGAGAAPRTREVSPLRRELLAVQRDRAFRADDLDAIKDQGLAGEGRDGKIVLLAPSQKVPGGKRVQQLIADENRDRERLVRALIAVDAELSKRDAPLLWRILARLSRSTARPGHKVQLADGRWTTVAAQKAKGASRR
;
A
#
# COMPACT_ATOMS: atom_id res chain seq x y z
N MET A 1 -65.77 -36.92 -26.18
CA MET A 1 -66.02 -35.46 -26.12
C MET A 1 -65.21 -34.86 -24.98
N ARG A 2 -64.75 -33.63 -25.15
CA ARG A 2 -63.68 -32.94 -24.40
C ARG A 2 -64.13 -32.39 -23.03
N ALA A 3 -63.22 -32.37 -22.05
CA ALA A 3 -63.00 -31.37 -20.99
C ALA A 3 -61.85 -31.89 -20.10
N VAL A 4 -60.60 -31.43 -20.19
CA VAL A 4 -60.00 -30.17 -19.66
C VAL A 4 -60.45 -29.85 -18.24
N GLY A 5 -59.54 -30.03 -17.28
CA GLY A 5 -59.67 -29.57 -15.89
C GLY A 5 -58.33 -29.67 -15.17
N ALA A 6 -57.68 -28.53 -15.00
CA ALA A 6 -56.35 -28.36 -14.42
C ALA A 6 -56.37 -28.39 -12.88
N ALA A 7 -55.33 -28.93 -12.24
CA ALA A 7 -54.94 -28.61 -10.86
C ALA A 7 -53.49 -29.10 -10.59
N LEU A 8 -52.54 -28.19 -10.73
CA LEU A 8 -51.74 -27.60 -9.63
C LEU A 8 -50.59 -28.50 -9.12
N ALA A 9 -49.47 -28.44 -9.83
CA ALA A 9 -48.18 -28.89 -9.31
C ALA A 9 -47.69 -27.89 -8.26
N VAL A 10 -47.67 -28.30 -6.99
CA VAL A 10 -47.06 -27.54 -5.90
C VAL A 10 -45.55 -27.77 -5.98
N ALA A 11 -44.84 -26.84 -6.63
CA ALA A 11 -43.39 -26.75 -6.52
C ALA A 11 -43.06 -26.12 -5.15
N VAL A 12 -42.67 -26.95 -4.19
CA VAL A 12 -42.09 -26.50 -2.92
C VAL A 12 -40.73 -25.88 -3.23
N ALA A 13 -40.70 -24.56 -3.39
CA ALA A 13 -39.48 -23.79 -3.39
C ALA A 13 -38.89 -23.86 -1.98
N THR A 14 -37.94 -24.77 -1.76
CA THR A 14 -37.07 -24.73 -0.59
C THR A 14 -36.22 -23.47 -0.69
N ALA A 15 -36.71 -22.39 -0.07
CA ALA A 15 -35.94 -21.20 0.23
C ALA A 15 -34.86 -21.60 1.25
N GLY A 16 -33.72 -22.08 0.74
CA GLY A 16 -32.49 -22.16 1.51
C GLY A 16 -32.10 -20.74 1.88
N CYS A 17 -32.46 -20.31 3.09
CA CYS A 17 -31.84 -19.15 3.72
C CYS A 17 -30.34 -19.42 3.83
N LEU A 18 -29.59 -19.00 2.81
CA LEU A 18 -28.16 -18.78 2.89
C LEU A 18 -27.93 -17.74 3.96
N SER A 19 -27.68 -18.21 5.18
CA SER A 19 -27.22 -17.40 6.30
C SER A 19 -25.78 -16.97 5.97
N VAL A 20 -25.66 -15.92 5.15
CA VAL A 20 -24.41 -15.22 4.90
C VAL A 20 -24.05 -14.59 6.23
N LYS A 21 -23.25 -15.29 7.05
CA LYS A 21 -22.60 -14.69 8.21
C LYS A 21 -21.84 -13.49 7.65
N PRO A 22 -22.23 -12.24 7.94
CA PRO A 22 -21.45 -11.11 7.50
C PRO A 22 -20.07 -11.34 8.11
N LEU A 23 -19.06 -11.44 7.24
CA LEU A 23 -17.67 -11.42 7.68
C LEU A 23 -17.54 -10.10 8.42
N VAL A 24 -17.58 -10.13 9.75
CA VAL A 24 -17.33 -8.98 10.60
C VAL A 24 -15.88 -8.64 10.34
N LEU A 25 -15.66 -7.84 9.30
CA LEU A 25 -14.37 -7.25 9.00
C LEU A 25 -14.03 -6.47 10.25
N ASP A 26 -13.06 -7.00 11.02
CA ASP A 26 -12.51 -6.34 12.18
C ASP A 26 -12.30 -4.86 11.84
N ARG A 27 -12.68 -3.94 12.73
CA ARG A 27 -12.63 -2.49 12.46
C ARG A 27 -11.25 -2.07 11.98
N GLN A 28 -10.20 -2.77 12.44
CA GLN A 28 -8.82 -2.58 12.00
C GLN A 28 -8.61 -2.93 10.51
N MET A 29 -9.23 -3.99 10.01
CA MET A 29 -9.19 -4.36 8.59
C MET A 29 -10.01 -3.41 7.71
N GLN A 30 -11.14 -2.90 8.20
CA GLN A 30 -11.90 -1.86 7.50
C GLN A 30 -11.08 -0.58 7.37
N LEU A 31 -10.46 -0.13 8.47
CA LEU A 31 -9.62 1.07 8.48
C LEU A 31 -8.38 0.89 7.60
N GLU A 32 -7.73 -0.29 7.62
CA GLU A 32 -6.62 -0.62 6.74
C GLU A 32 -7.02 -0.52 5.26
N LYS A 33 -8.16 -1.12 4.86
CA LYS A 33 -8.66 -1.02 3.49
C LYS A 33 -9.00 0.41 3.09
N GLN A 34 -9.54 1.19 4.01
CA GLN A 34 -9.83 2.61 3.79
C GLN A 34 -8.55 3.43 3.58
N ILE A 35 -7.51 3.19 4.39
CA ILE A 35 -6.21 3.87 4.26
C ILE A 35 -5.55 3.51 2.92
N LEU A 36 -5.53 2.22 2.56
CA LEU A 36 -4.95 1.76 1.28
C LEU A 36 -5.67 2.38 0.08
N GLY A 37 -7.00 2.33 0.05
CA GLY A 37 -7.77 2.93 -1.05
C GLY A 37 -7.62 4.46 -1.13
N ARG A 38 -7.29 5.14 -0.03
CA ARG A 38 -6.99 6.57 -0.02
C ARG A 38 -5.58 6.85 -0.57
N LEU A 39 -4.59 6.03 -0.19
CA LEU A 39 -3.22 6.12 -0.72
C LEU A 39 -3.18 5.92 -2.24
N ASP A 40 -3.91 4.93 -2.77
CA ASP A 40 -3.99 4.66 -4.22
C ASP A 40 -4.54 5.87 -5.00
N ARG A 41 -5.56 6.55 -4.45
CA ARG A 41 -6.13 7.76 -5.06
C ARG A 41 -5.15 8.93 -5.07
N LEU A 42 -4.36 9.08 -4.00
CA LEU A 42 -3.35 10.12 -3.91
C LEU A 42 -2.21 9.89 -4.90
N GLU A 43 -1.77 8.64 -5.07
CA GLU A 43 -0.74 8.28 -6.06
C GLU A 43 -1.21 8.62 -7.48
N ALA A 44 -2.47 8.29 -7.82
CA ALA A 44 -3.07 8.67 -9.10
C ALA A 44 -3.10 10.20 -9.31
N GLU A 45 -3.36 10.99 -8.26
CA GLU A 45 -3.32 12.45 -8.31
C GLU A 45 -1.90 13.01 -8.49
N VAL A 46 -0.87 12.40 -7.89
CA VAL A 46 0.54 12.77 -8.13
C VAL A 46 0.90 12.52 -9.59
N ILE A 47 0.51 11.36 -10.14
CA ILE A 47 0.76 11.01 -11.54
C ILE A 47 0.10 12.05 -12.46
N LEU A 48 -1.16 12.39 -12.24
CA LEU A 48 -1.88 13.40 -13.01
C LEU A 48 -1.27 14.80 -12.86
N ALA A 49 -0.85 15.20 -11.65
CA ALA A 49 -0.19 16.48 -11.43
C ALA A 49 1.18 16.54 -12.12
N SER A 50 1.90 15.42 -12.19
CA SER A 50 3.20 15.32 -12.87
C SER A 50 3.09 15.27 -14.40
N SER A 51 1.94 14.83 -14.94
CA SER A 51 1.70 14.76 -16.39
C SER A 51 1.33 16.10 -17.02
N VAL A 52 1.01 17.13 -16.21
CA VAL A 52 0.81 18.49 -16.71
C VAL A 52 2.18 19.15 -16.92
N ARG A 53 2.89 18.68 -17.95
CA ARG A 53 3.99 19.44 -18.55
C ARG A 53 3.34 20.58 -19.34
N ALA A 54 3.71 21.82 -19.02
CA ALA A 54 3.11 23.07 -19.51
C ALA A 54 2.59 23.03 -20.96
N GLY A 55 1.29 22.79 -21.11
CA GLY A 55 0.54 23.05 -22.34
C GLY A 55 -0.22 24.35 -22.15
N ALA A 56 0.15 25.39 -22.89
CA ALA A 56 -0.53 26.67 -22.89
C ALA A 56 -2.02 26.49 -23.22
N GLY A 57 -2.90 27.11 -22.42
CA GLY A 57 -4.26 27.42 -22.85
C GLY A 57 -5.38 26.46 -22.43
N ALA A 58 -5.43 26.04 -21.17
CA ALA A 58 -6.69 25.78 -20.48
C ALA A 58 -6.38 25.60 -18.99
N ALA A 59 -6.66 26.60 -18.16
CA ALA A 59 -6.59 26.44 -16.72
C ALA A 59 -7.66 25.43 -16.30
N PRO A 60 -7.32 24.19 -15.89
CA PRO A 60 -8.30 23.39 -15.18
C PRO A 60 -8.51 24.12 -13.86
N ARG A 61 -9.76 24.28 -13.41
CA ARG A 61 -10.07 24.82 -12.09
C ARG A 61 -9.24 24.05 -11.07
N THR A 62 -8.14 24.64 -10.62
CA THR A 62 -7.25 24.04 -9.64
C THR A 62 -8.08 24.01 -8.38
N ARG A 63 -8.68 22.85 -8.09
CA ARG A 63 -9.27 22.58 -6.79
C ARG A 63 -8.15 22.91 -5.80
N GLU A 64 -8.27 24.01 -5.06
CA GLU A 64 -7.20 24.49 -4.19
C GLU A 64 -6.78 23.34 -3.30
N VAL A 65 -5.61 22.78 -3.59
CA VAL A 65 -5.08 21.66 -2.84
C VAL A 65 -4.73 22.23 -1.48
N SER A 66 -5.41 21.79 -0.41
CA SER A 66 -5.14 22.28 0.94
C SER A 66 -3.64 22.15 1.27
N PRO A 67 -3.06 23.01 2.12
CA PRO A 67 -1.65 22.94 2.48
C PRO A 67 -1.20 21.54 2.92
N LEU A 68 -2.05 20.84 3.68
CA LEU A 68 -1.83 19.47 4.14
C LEU A 68 -1.79 18.45 2.99
N ARG A 69 -2.67 18.61 2.00
CA ARG A 69 -2.66 17.75 0.82
C ARG A 69 -1.44 18.00 -0.07
N ARG A 70 -0.95 19.25 -0.15
CA ARG A 70 0.31 19.56 -0.84
C ARG A 70 1.52 18.89 -0.17
N GLU A 71 1.54 18.85 1.16
CA GLU A 71 2.60 18.14 1.91
C GLU A 71 2.60 16.65 1.56
N LEU A 72 1.43 16.02 1.52
CA LEU A 72 1.29 14.60 1.17
C LEU A 72 1.78 14.29 -0.25
N LEU A 73 1.43 15.14 -1.22
CA LEU A 73 1.91 15.02 -2.60
C LEU A 73 3.43 15.22 -2.69
N ALA A 74 3.99 16.18 -1.94
CA ALA A 74 5.43 16.42 -1.89
C ALA A 74 6.18 15.21 -1.33
N VAL A 75 5.72 14.63 -0.22
CA VAL A 75 6.28 13.40 0.35
C VAL A 75 6.26 12.26 -0.67
N GLN A 76 5.14 12.04 -1.36
CA GLN A 76 5.07 10.97 -2.36
C GLN A 76 6.04 11.19 -3.52
N ARG A 77 6.15 12.42 -4.02
CA ARG A 77 7.09 12.77 -5.09
C ARG A 77 8.54 12.53 -4.65
N ASP A 78 8.91 12.95 -3.45
CA ASP A 78 10.26 12.80 -2.92
C ASP A 78 10.63 11.30 -2.78
N ARG A 79 9.68 10.47 -2.33
CA ARG A 79 9.84 9.02 -2.24
C ARG A 79 9.95 8.35 -3.63
N ALA A 80 9.08 8.74 -4.57
CA ALA A 80 9.11 8.23 -5.94
C ALA A 80 10.45 8.52 -6.63
N PHE A 81 11.03 9.71 -6.40
CA PHE A 81 12.33 10.08 -6.94
C PHE A 81 13.49 9.17 -6.48
N ARG A 82 13.39 8.59 -5.27
CA ARG A 82 14.41 7.69 -4.71
C ARG A 82 14.07 6.21 -4.82
N ALA A 83 12.91 5.87 -5.38
CA ALA A 83 12.41 4.50 -5.41
C ALA A 83 13.39 3.55 -6.12
N ASP A 84 13.90 3.97 -7.29
CA ASP A 84 14.83 3.16 -8.09
C ASP A 84 16.16 2.92 -7.36
N ASP A 85 16.74 3.97 -6.76
CA ASP A 85 17.97 3.86 -5.97
C ASP A 85 17.79 2.93 -4.76
N LEU A 86 16.65 3.03 -4.06
CA LEU A 86 16.33 2.19 -2.91
C LEU A 86 16.11 0.73 -3.32
N ASP A 87 15.44 0.49 -4.45
CA ASP A 87 15.22 -0.86 -4.97
C ASP A 87 16.55 -1.50 -5.37
N ALA A 88 17.46 -0.75 -6.03
CA ALA A 88 18.80 -1.25 -6.34
C ALA A 88 19.60 -1.64 -5.08
N ILE A 89 19.50 -0.85 -4.00
CA ILE A 89 20.14 -1.18 -2.71
C ILE A 89 19.54 -2.45 -2.09
N LYS A 90 18.22 -2.64 -2.19
CA LYS A 90 17.53 -3.85 -1.68
C LYS A 90 17.82 -5.08 -2.54
N ASP A 91 17.94 -4.92 -3.85
CA ASP A 91 18.31 -5.98 -4.80
C ASP A 91 19.71 -6.54 -4.48
N GLN A 92 20.62 -5.68 -4.03
CA GLN A 92 21.96 -6.08 -3.55
C GLN A 92 21.94 -6.71 -2.14
N GLY A 93 20.77 -6.79 -1.49
CA GLY A 93 20.64 -7.31 -0.13
C GLY A 93 21.28 -6.44 0.95
N LEU A 94 21.58 -5.17 0.65
CA LEU A 94 22.21 -4.23 1.59
C LEU A 94 21.21 -3.63 2.56
N ALA A 95 19.94 -3.53 2.16
CA ALA A 95 18.84 -3.03 2.98
C ALA A 95 17.62 -3.93 2.90
N GLY A 96 16.72 -3.80 3.87
CA GLY A 96 15.46 -4.53 3.91
C GLY A 96 14.34 -3.76 4.61
N GLU A 97 13.11 -4.22 4.44
CA GLU A 97 11.93 -3.65 5.09
C GLU A 97 11.79 -4.19 6.52
N GLY A 98 11.92 -3.30 7.49
CA GLY A 98 11.79 -3.59 8.92
C GLY A 98 10.35 -3.85 9.34
N ARG A 99 10.18 -4.51 10.49
CA ARG A 99 8.86 -4.85 11.03
C ARG A 99 8.05 -3.64 11.48
N ASP A 100 8.74 -2.53 11.75
CA ASP A 100 8.21 -1.24 12.17
C ASP A 100 7.84 -0.33 10.99
N GLY A 101 8.04 -0.80 9.75
CA GLY A 101 7.74 -0.04 8.54
C GLY A 101 8.85 0.93 8.14
N LYS A 102 10.05 0.81 8.72
CA LYS A 102 11.25 1.54 8.29
C LYS A 102 12.13 0.67 7.40
N ILE A 103 12.92 1.30 6.54
CA ILE A 103 14.02 0.62 5.83
C ILE A 103 15.22 0.52 6.77
N VAL A 104 15.81 -0.66 6.84
CA VAL A 104 16.96 -0.97 7.70
C VAL A 104 18.15 -1.36 6.83
N LEU A 105 19.31 -0.77 7.11
CA LEU A 105 20.57 -1.20 6.53
C LEU A 105 21.04 -2.48 7.24
N LEU A 106 21.33 -3.54 6.48
CA LEU A 106 21.61 -4.87 7.00
C LEU A 106 23.09 -5.12 7.31
N ALA A 107 23.97 -4.20 6.88
CA ALA A 107 25.39 -4.21 7.18
C ALA A 107 25.84 -2.83 7.68
N PRO A 108 26.93 -2.73 8.46
CA PRO A 108 27.52 -1.44 8.82
C PRO A 108 27.84 -0.62 7.57
N SER A 109 27.53 0.68 7.57
CA SER A 109 27.68 1.52 6.37
C SER A 109 29.12 1.60 5.86
N GLN A 110 30.13 1.43 6.72
CA GLN A 110 31.54 1.38 6.34
C GLN A 110 31.89 0.18 5.44
N LYS A 111 31.09 -0.89 5.49
CA LYS A 111 31.27 -2.11 4.69
C LYS A 111 30.45 -2.10 3.40
N VAL A 112 29.67 -1.04 3.18
CA VAL A 112 28.80 -0.89 2.01
C VAL A 112 29.45 0.07 1.02
N PRO A 113 29.58 -0.29 -0.27
CA PRO A 113 30.04 0.64 -1.30
C PRO A 113 29.17 1.92 -1.31
N GLY A 114 29.80 3.08 -1.16
CA GLY A 114 29.08 4.35 -1.03
C GLY A 114 28.23 4.46 0.25
N GLY A 115 28.55 3.72 1.30
CA GLY A 115 27.66 3.49 2.43
C GLY A 115 27.19 4.74 3.19
N LYS A 116 27.95 5.84 3.20
CA LYS A 116 27.44 7.13 3.73
C LYS A 116 26.25 7.65 2.92
N ARG A 117 26.33 7.57 1.58
CA ARG A 117 25.23 7.96 0.68
C ARG A 117 24.05 7.01 0.82
N VAL A 118 24.30 5.70 0.91
CA VAL A 118 23.24 4.68 1.14
C VAL A 118 22.52 4.94 2.46
N GLN A 119 23.28 5.18 3.54
CA GLN A 119 22.72 5.49 4.85
C GLN A 119 21.89 6.77 4.82
N GLN A 120 22.36 7.81 4.11
CA GLN A 120 21.60 9.05 3.94
C GLN A 120 20.29 8.81 3.17
N LEU A 121 20.34 8.07 2.07
CA LEU A 121 19.15 7.73 1.27
C LEU A 121 18.09 7.00 2.10
N ILE A 122 18.51 6.03 2.92
CA ILE A 122 17.63 5.30 3.84
C ILE A 122 17.06 6.23 4.92
N ALA A 123 17.89 7.12 5.48
CA ALA A 123 17.45 8.09 6.47
C ALA A 123 16.42 9.07 5.88
N ASP A 124 16.62 9.52 4.64
CA ASP A 124 15.71 10.40 3.92
C ASP A 124 14.36 9.72 3.65
N GLU A 125 14.38 8.46 3.19
CA GLU A 125 13.16 7.67 3.00
C GLU A 125 12.40 7.46 4.32
N ASN A 126 13.11 7.12 5.39
CA ASN A 126 12.48 6.92 6.70
C ASN A 126 11.89 8.23 7.26
N ARG A 127 12.55 9.37 7.05
CA ARG A 127 12.02 10.69 7.39
C ARG A 127 10.75 11.00 6.60
N ASP A 128 10.70 10.63 5.33
CA ASP A 128 9.51 10.83 4.49
C ASP A 128 8.37 9.87 4.85
N ARG A 129 8.66 8.63 5.27
CA ARG A 129 7.64 7.72 5.85
C ARG A 129 7.05 8.30 7.15
N GLU A 130 7.87 8.94 7.98
CA GLU A 130 7.39 9.66 9.16
C GLU A 130 6.51 10.86 8.80
N ARG A 131 6.92 11.66 7.80
CA ARG A 131 6.10 12.77 7.27
C ARG A 131 4.77 12.26 6.71
N LEU A 132 4.78 11.14 5.98
CA LEU A 132 3.58 10.50 5.44
C LEU A 132 2.60 10.16 6.55
N VAL A 133 3.05 9.47 7.61
CA VAL A 133 2.19 9.11 8.74
C VAL A 133 1.60 10.35 9.42
N ARG A 134 2.41 11.39 9.65
CA ARG A 134 1.92 12.66 10.22
C ARG A 134 0.92 13.36 9.32
N ALA A 135 1.19 13.44 8.02
CA ALA A 135 0.31 14.08 7.05
C ALA A 135 -1.03 13.35 6.93
N LEU A 136 -1.04 12.01 6.95
CA LEU A 136 -2.27 11.23 6.96
C LEU A 136 -3.14 11.54 8.18
N ILE A 137 -2.54 11.60 9.38
CA ILE A 137 -3.25 11.98 10.60
C ILE A 137 -3.79 13.42 10.52
N ALA A 138 -3.03 14.34 9.92
CA ALA A 138 -3.45 15.74 9.83
C ALA A 138 -4.57 15.98 8.79
N VAL A 139 -4.58 15.21 7.70
CA VAL A 139 -5.57 15.33 6.62
C VAL A 139 -6.89 14.63 6.97
N ASP A 140 -6.84 13.59 7.80
CA ASP A 140 -7.97 12.72 8.08
C ASP A 140 -8.60 13.03 9.45
N ALA A 141 -9.83 13.54 9.43
CA ALA A 141 -10.56 13.87 10.65
C ALA A 141 -10.90 12.65 11.53
N GLU A 142 -10.85 11.44 10.96
CA GLU A 142 -11.09 10.19 11.69
C GLU A 142 -9.82 9.63 12.35
N LEU A 143 -8.64 10.14 11.97
CA LEU A 143 -7.37 9.70 12.51
C LEU A 143 -6.86 10.67 13.57
N SER A 144 -6.16 10.10 14.56
CA SER A 144 -5.53 10.84 15.63
C SER A 144 -4.08 10.42 15.82
N LYS A 145 -3.33 11.14 16.66
CA LYS A 145 -1.97 10.73 17.05
C LYS A 145 -1.92 9.33 17.67
N ARG A 146 -3.03 8.85 18.26
CA ARG A 146 -3.12 7.51 18.87
C ARG A 146 -3.13 6.40 17.82
N ASP A 147 -3.45 6.73 16.57
CA ASP A 147 -3.52 5.79 15.45
C ASP A 147 -2.17 5.64 14.73
N ALA A 148 -1.16 6.45 15.07
CA ALA A 148 0.17 6.36 14.48
C ALA A 148 0.78 4.95 14.54
N PRO A 149 0.71 4.18 15.65
CA PRO A 149 1.20 2.80 15.68
C PRO A 149 0.47 1.88 14.69
N LEU A 150 -0.83 2.08 14.49
CA LEU A 150 -1.61 1.32 13.51
C LEU A 150 -1.15 1.65 12.08
N LEU A 151 -0.95 2.92 11.76
CA LEU A 151 -0.46 3.37 10.46
C LEU A 151 0.92 2.78 10.14
N TRP A 152 1.84 2.76 11.10
CA TRP A 152 3.15 2.11 10.94
C TRP A 152 3.03 0.60 10.69
N ARG A 153 2.12 -0.08 11.39
CA ARG A 153 1.87 -1.51 11.17
C ARG A 153 1.32 -1.79 9.77
N ILE A 154 0.42 -0.94 9.28
CA ILE A 154 -0.12 -1.02 7.92
C ILE A 154 1.00 -0.78 6.91
N LEU A 155 1.81 0.27 7.09
CA LEU A 155 2.95 0.57 6.22
C LEU A 155 3.94 -0.60 6.17
N ALA A 156 4.30 -1.15 7.32
CA ALA A 156 5.17 -2.33 7.39
C ALA A 156 4.60 -3.52 6.64
N ARG A 157 3.31 -3.79 6.79
CA ARG A 157 2.64 -4.87 6.05
C ARG A 157 2.62 -4.60 4.54
N LEU A 158 2.27 -3.39 4.14
CA LEU A 158 2.24 -2.98 2.73
C LEU A 158 3.62 -3.16 2.10
N SER A 159 4.66 -2.59 2.71
CA SER A 159 6.05 -2.71 2.25
C SER A 159 6.51 -4.15 2.12
N ARG A 160 6.12 -5.06 3.03
CA ARG A 160 6.43 -6.49 2.89
C ARG A 160 5.67 -7.16 1.75
N SER A 161 4.40 -6.79 1.55
CA SER A 161 3.55 -7.40 0.52
C SER A 161 3.93 -6.95 -0.90
N THR A 162 4.52 -5.76 -1.03
CA THR A 162 4.95 -5.18 -2.31
C THR A 162 6.46 -5.33 -2.55
N ALA A 163 7.21 -5.91 -1.60
CA ALA A 163 8.64 -6.16 -1.77
C ALA A 163 8.89 -7.16 -2.91
N ARG A 164 9.93 -6.90 -3.71
CA ARG A 164 10.26 -7.72 -4.88
C ARG A 164 10.85 -9.08 -4.45
N PRO A 165 10.71 -10.13 -5.26
CA PRO A 165 11.48 -11.36 -5.06
C PRO A 165 12.97 -11.08 -4.81
N GLY A 166 13.56 -11.74 -3.81
CA GLY A 166 14.95 -11.52 -3.42
C GLY A 166 15.15 -10.45 -2.34
N HIS A 167 14.20 -9.50 -2.18
CA HIS A 167 14.29 -8.48 -1.14
C HIS A 167 14.24 -9.09 0.27
N LYS A 168 14.94 -8.44 1.20
CA LYS A 168 14.92 -8.78 2.62
C LYS A 168 13.76 -8.09 3.33
N VAL A 169 13.00 -8.85 4.10
CA VAL A 169 11.88 -8.35 4.90
C VAL A 169 11.92 -8.93 6.30
N GLN A 170 11.58 -8.13 7.30
CA GLN A 170 11.53 -8.56 8.69
C GLN A 170 10.10 -8.95 9.08
N LEU A 171 9.93 -10.18 9.57
CA LEU A 171 8.68 -10.71 10.08
C LEU A 171 8.28 -10.03 11.39
N ALA A 172 7.02 -10.22 11.81
CA ALA A 172 6.50 -9.63 13.05
C ALA A 172 7.30 -10.07 14.30
N ASP A 173 7.82 -11.30 14.30
CA ASP A 173 8.68 -11.84 15.35
C ASP A 173 10.12 -11.28 15.34
N GLY A 174 10.46 -10.43 14.37
CA GLY A 174 11.78 -9.83 14.22
C GLY A 174 12.76 -10.64 13.37
N ARG A 175 12.39 -11.84 12.91
CA ARG A 175 13.25 -12.63 12.01
C ARG A 175 13.29 -12.02 10.61
N TRP A 176 14.48 -11.95 10.04
CA TRP A 176 14.65 -11.59 8.64
C TRP A 176 14.41 -12.79 7.73
N THR A 177 13.69 -12.56 6.63
CA THR A 177 13.51 -13.54 5.55
C THR A 177 13.72 -12.87 4.20
N THR A 178 13.86 -13.68 3.16
CA THR A 178 13.89 -13.23 1.77
C THR A 178 12.53 -13.50 1.13
N VAL A 179 12.00 -12.54 0.38
CA VAL A 179 10.78 -12.73 -0.40
C VAL A 179 11.04 -13.78 -1.47
N ALA A 180 10.28 -14.87 -1.42
CA ALA A 180 10.40 -15.93 -2.40
C ALA A 180 9.97 -15.43 -3.79
N ALA A 181 10.66 -15.89 -4.84
CA ALA A 181 10.15 -15.74 -6.20
C ALA A 181 8.80 -16.45 -6.30
N GLN A 182 7.76 -15.71 -6.72
CA GLN A 182 6.50 -16.35 -7.09
C GLN A 182 6.79 -17.26 -8.28
N LYS A 183 6.72 -18.59 -8.07
CA LYS A 183 6.70 -19.53 -9.19
C LYS A 183 5.49 -19.16 -10.04
N ALA A 184 5.72 -18.82 -11.31
CA ALA A 184 4.65 -18.59 -12.26
C ALA A 184 3.72 -19.81 -12.27
N LYS A 185 2.56 -19.71 -11.62
CA LYS A 185 1.47 -20.68 -11.80
C LYS A 185 0.87 -20.39 -13.17
N GLY A 186 1.42 -21.01 -14.22
CA GLY A 186 0.89 -20.81 -15.57
C GLY A 186 1.78 -21.29 -16.71
N ALA A 187 2.40 -22.47 -16.59
CA ALA A 187 2.92 -23.18 -17.76
C ALA A 187 2.57 -24.67 -17.63
N SER A 188 1.27 -24.98 -17.64
CA SER A 188 0.79 -26.33 -17.90
C SER A 188 -0.65 -26.30 -18.39
N ARG A 189 -0.78 -26.42 -19.72
CA ARG A 189 -1.51 -27.47 -20.47
C ARG A 189 -1.21 -27.15 -21.95
N ARG A 190 -0.26 -27.89 -22.53
CA ARG A 190 -0.52 -28.93 -23.55
C ARG A 190 -1.24 -28.37 -24.76
#